data_AF-A0A9D1AMS4-F1
#
_entry.id   AF-A0A9D1AMS4-F1
#
_cell.length_a   1.000
_cell.length_b   1.000
_cell.length_c   1.000
_cell.angle_alpha   90.00
_cell.angle_beta   90.00
_cell.angle_gamma   90.00
#
_symmetry.space_group_name_H-M   'P 1'
#
loop_
_entity.id
_entity.type
_entity.pdbx_description
1 polymer ?
#
loop_
_entity_poly.entity_id
_entity_poly.type
_entity_poly.pdbx_seq_one_letter_code
_entity_poly.pdbx_strand_id
1 'polypeptide(L)'
;LGMNRGDRLGHALALGVDVEDWYQGKGYQITMTVQDYIDNLAWLYHALRRYQIEGMEELSWILEREFDPWFQQVYLNHISAAEIEAIGRAAIQEYGQDLRKQNYGLHARSFDISDYYHAWSLRGDHPVLYQNGYYHTDFRTEEYFTNQSYPHDFARRYMLEPCLLNYWYHYNAKVKRSGSRRITVTVSPEYVQGVKAVQRAMCFEVAQRGIFIETNPSSNVLISTFRRYEKHPLSIWYNKGLTHDHDALNECAQLHVSINTDDMGTFFTNLENEYAFLARAQEEAKSEDGKSLYSISNILEWLDAIRIMGNEQGFKAKDLPETLDW
;
A
#
# COMPACT_ATOMS: atom_id res chain seq x y z
N LEU A 1 5.35 -0.36 -6.25
CA LEU A 1 4.41 -0.81 -7.29
C LEU A 1 5.23 -1.00 -8.56
N GLY A 2 5.53 -2.23 -8.97
CA GLY A 2 6.23 -2.50 -10.24
C GLY A 2 5.33 -2.28 -11.45
N MET A 3 4.50 -1.24 -11.39
CA MET A 3 3.44 -0.93 -12.33
C MET A 3 3.81 0.30 -13.14
N ASN A 4 3.46 0.26 -14.41
CA ASN A 4 3.72 1.27 -15.42
C ASN A 4 2.42 1.95 -15.85
N ARG A 5 2.58 3.01 -16.64
CA ARG A 5 1.47 3.69 -17.29
C ARG A 5 0.67 2.70 -18.14
N GLY A 6 -0.65 2.63 -17.94
CA GLY A 6 -1.49 1.63 -18.59
C GLY A 6 -1.91 0.48 -17.69
N ASP A 7 -1.14 0.20 -16.63
CA ASP A 7 -1.49 -0.88 -15.71
C ASP A 7 -2.72 -0.51 -14.87
N ARG A 8 -3.40 -1.53 -14.36
CA ARG A 8 -4.73 -1.39 -13.76
C ARG A 8 -4.76 -1.96 -12.35
N LEU A 9 -5.41 -1.25 -11.43
CA LEU A 9 -5.70 -1.67 -10.06
C LEU A 9 -7.20 -1.89 -9.92
N GLY A 10 -7.60 -3.10 -9.53
CA GLY A 10 -8.99 -3.40 -9.18
C GLY A 10 -9.39 -2.76 -7.85
N HIS A 11 -10.57 -2.14 -7.82
CA HIS A 11 -11.24 -1.51 -6.68
C HIS A 11 -10.50 -0.33 -6.05
N ALA A 12 -9.27 -0.53 -5.58
CA ALA A 12 -8.39 0.43 -4.91
C ALA A 12 -9.05 1.27 -3.79
N LEU A 13 -10.12 0.77 -3.16
CA LEU A 13 -10.95 1.53 -2.21
C LEU A 13 -10.17 2.19 -1.07
N ALA A 14 -9.08 1.56 -0.62
CA ALA A 14 -8.21 2.12 0.42
C ALA A 14 -7.60 3.50 0.04
N LEU A 15 -7.55 3.86 -1.24
CA LEU A 15 -7.11 5.18 -1.71
C LEU A 15 -8.20 6.26 -1.63
N GLY A 16 -9.47 5.91 -1.43
CA GLY A 16 -10.57 6.87 -1.51
C GLY A 16 -11.59 6.80 -0.39
N VAL A 17 -11.54 5.77 0.46
CA VAL A 17 -12.34 5.74 1.68
C VAL A 17 -11.93 6.92 2.57
N ASP A 18 -12.92 7.64 3.08
CA ASP A 18 -12.69 8.70 4.06
C ASP A 18 -12.04 8.13 5.31
N VAL A 19 -10.82 8.59 5.57
CA VAL A 19 -9.96 8.09 6.65
C VAL A 19 -10.56 8.39 8.02
N GLU A 20 -11.13 9.58 8.22
CA GLU A 20 -11.68 10.00 9.51
C GLU A 20 -12.94 9.20 9.84
N ASP A 21 -13.87 9.11 8.88
CA ASP A 21 -15.08 8.29 8.99
C ASP A 21 -14.74 6.83 9.29
N TRP A 22 -13.69 6.28 8.66
CA TRP A 22 -13.28 4.89 8.84
C TRP A 22 -12.75 4.63 10.26
N TYR A 23 -11.88 5.48 10.79
CA TYR A 23 -11.35 5.33 12.14
C TYR A 23 -12.42 5.65 13.19
N GLN A 24 -13.23 6.68 12.99
CA GLN A 24 -14.34 7.04 13.88
C GLN A 24 -15.37 5.90 13.97
N GLY A 25 -15.73 5.28 12.84
CA GLY A 25 -16.64 4.13 12.80
C GLY A 25 -16.13 2.91 13.57
N LYS A 26 -14.84 2.86 13.89
CA LYS A 26 -14.19 1.83 14.71
C LYS A 26 -13.87 2.30 16.13
N GLY A 27 -14.34 3.49 16.53
CA GLY A 27 -14.01 4.07 17.83
C GLY A 27 -12.51 4.34 18.01
N TYR A 28 -11.81 4.63 16.92
CA TYR A 28 -10.35 4.81 16.88
C TYR A 28 -9.56 3.60 17.41
N GLN A 29 -10.14 2.41 17.33
CA GLN A 29 -9.49 1.16 17.74
C GLN A 29 -9.28 0.24 16.55
N ILE A 30 -8.08 -0.30 16.44
CA ILE A 30 -7.74 -1.31 15.43
C ILE A 30 -7.29 -2.59 16.12
N THR A 31 -7.81 -3.73 15.65
CA THR A 31 -7.42 -5.06 16.12
C THR A 31 -6.69 -5.79 15.01
N MET A 32 -5.46 -6.22 15.27
CA MET A 32 -4.59 -6.89 14.30
C MET A 32 -3.53 -7.73 15.03
N THR A 33 -2.66 -8.40 14.28
CA THR A 33 -1.51 -9.08 14.89
C THR A 33 -0.43 -8.06 15.27
N VAL A 34 0.43 -8.38 16.24
CA VAL A 34 1.58 -7.52 16.57
C VAL A 34 2.46 -7.32 15.34
N GLN A 35 2.62 -8.36 14.52
CA GLN A 35 3.40 -8.33 13.28
C GLN A 35 2.86 -7.30 12.27
N ASP A 36 1.54 -7.28 12.04
CA ASP A 36 0.92 -6.30 11.15
C ASP A 36 1.05 -4.88 11.71
N TYR A 37 0.96 -4.72 13.04
CA TYR A 37 1.07 -3.41 13.66
C TYR A 37 2.47 -2.81 13.51
N ILE A 38 3.54 -3.57 13.79
CA ILE A 38 4.91 -3.08 13.58
C ILE A 38 5.22 -2.84 12.10
N ASP A 39 4.65 -3.65 11.18
CA ASP A 39 4.73 -3.41 9.74
C ASP A 39 4.06 -2.07 9.36
N ASN A 40 2.88 -1.78 9.91
CA ASN A 40 2.17 -0.52 9.67
C ASN A 40 2.90 0.70 10.24
N LEU A 41 3.48 0.58 11.44
CA LEU A 41 4.25 1.66 12.06
C LEU A 41 5.49 2.01 11.23
N ALA A 42 6.28 0.99 10.87
CA ALA A 42 7.47 1.17 10.05
C ALA A 42 7.11 1.69 8.65
N TRP A 43 6.08 1.13 8.01
CA TRP A 43 5.64 1.58 6.71
C TRP A 43 5.19 3.05 6.73
N LEU A 44 4.34 3.44 7.67
CA LEU A 44 3.83 4.82 7.75
C LEU A 44 4.98 5.81 8.01
N TYR A 45 5.88 5.48 8.94
CA TYR A 45 7.04 6.30 9.24
C TYR A 45 7.92 6.56 8.00
N HIS A 46 8.18 5.53 7.20
CA HIS A 46 8.90 5.68 5.94
C HIS A 46 8.09 6.34 4.83
N ALA A 47 6.77 6.14 4.80
CA ALA A 47 5.88 6.77 3.84
C ALA A 47 5.84 8.29 4.02
N LEU A 48 5.74 8.78 5.26
CA LEU A 48 5.80 10.21 5.59
C LEU A 48 7.07 10.87 5.01
N ARG A 49 8.21 10.21 5.15
CA ARG A 49 9.50 10.67 4.60
C ARG A 49 9.58 10.57 3.09
N ARG A 50 9.11 9.46 2.51
CA ARG A 50 9.10 9.24 1.07
C ARG A 50 8.30 10.32 0.35
N TYR A 51 7.13 10.67 0.88
CA TYR A 51 6.25 11.69 0.32
C TYR A 51 6.56 13.11 0.82
N GLN A 52 7.56 13.27 1.68
CA GLN A 52 7.96 14.56 2.25
C GLN A 52 6.79 15.31 2.89
N ILE A 53 5.96 14.60 3.66
CA ILE A 53 4.79 15.19 4.33
C ILE A 53 5.28 16.10 5.46
N GLU A 54 5.05 17.41 5.31
CA GLU A 54 5.45 18.44 6.29
C GLU A 54 4.56 18.40 7.56
N GLY A 55 5.11 18.85 8.70
CA GLY A 55 4.37 18.99 9.96
C GLY A 55 4.04 17.66 10.66
N MET A 56 4.76 16.58 10.34
CA MET A 56 4.54 15.23 10.85
C MET A 56 5.66 14.75 11.78
N GLU A 57 6.41 15.67 12.39
CA GLU A 57 7.51 15.37 13.32
C GLU A 57 7.00 14.66 14.58
N GLU A 58 5.90 15.15 15.15
CA GLU A 58 5.26 14.54 16.32
C GLU A 58 4.78 13.12 16.02
N LEU A 59 4.11 12.92 14.88
CA LEU A 59 3.70 11.59 14.45
C LEU A 59 4.91 10.67 14.24
N SER A 60 5.96 11.15 13.59
CA SER A 60 7.17 10.36 13.37
C SER A 60 7.77 9.86 14.68
N TRP A 61 7.81 10.71 15.71
CA TRP A 61 8.25 10.34 17.05
C TRP A 61 7.29 9.34 17.73
N ILE A 62 5.97 9.53 17.60
CA ILE A 62 4.96 8.57 18.10
C ILE A 62 5.18 7.20 17.48
N LEU A 63 5.38 7.11 16.16
CA LEU A 63 5.55 5.86 15.44
C LEU A 63 6.80 5.09 15.91
N GLU A 64 7.93 5.77 16.09
CA GLU A 64 9.15 5.17 16.65
C GLU A 64 8.92 4.68 18.08
N ARG A 65 8.38 5.53 18.95
CA ARG A 65 8.12 5.22 20.36
C ARG A 65 7.18 4.02 20.50
N GLU A 66 6.16 3.92 19.65
CA GLU A 66 5.24 2.79 19.63
C GLU A 66 5.89 1.53 19.06
N PHE A 67 6.77 1.65 18.07
CA PHE A 67 7.43 0.52 17.42
C PHE A 67 8.32 -0.28 18.39
N ASP A 68 9.18 0.42 19.14
CA ASP A 68 10.22 -0.18 19.98
C ASP A 68 9.74 -1.30 20.93
N PRO A 69 8.71 -1.11 21.79
CA PRO A 69 8.29 -2.15 22.73
C PRO A 69 7.71 -3.39 22.05
N TRP A 70 7.07 -3.24 20.89
CA TRP A 70 6.53 -4.37 20.13
C TRP A 70 7.64 -5.09 19.38
N PHE A 71 8.55 -4.35 18.76
CA PHE A 71 9.72 -4.90 18.08
C PHE A 71 10.61 -5.68 19.07
N GLN A 72 10.83 -5.16 20.27
CA GLN A 72 11.54 -5.88 21.33
C GLN A 72 10.87 -7.21 21.69
N GLN A 73 9.54 -7.20 21.85
CA GLN A 73 8.78 -8.41 22.19
C GLN A 73 8.78 -9.45 21.07
N VAL A 74 8.70 -9.03 19.81
CA VAL A 74 8.62 -9.93 18.66
C VAL A 74 10.00 -10.45 18.26
N TYR A 75 11.02 -9.60 18.26
CA TYR A 75 12.37 -9.94 17.77
C TYR A 75 13.39 -10.06 18.90
N LEU A 76 13.70 -8.94 19.59
CA LEU A 76 14.88 -8.86 20.45
C LEU A 76 14.87 -9.86 21.62
N ASN A 77 13.69 -10.20 22.15
CA ASN A 77 13.54 -11.20 23.22
C ASN A 77 13.77 -12.66 22.77
N HIS A 78 13.98 -12.90 21.47
CA HIS A 78 14.06 -14.24 20.88
C HIS A 78 15.34 -14.52 20.10
N ILE A 79 16.27 -13.56 20.10
CA ILE A 79 17.54 -13.62 19.38
C ILE A 79 18.69 -13.50 20.38
N SER A 80 19.86 -14.03 20.02
CA SER A 80 21.05 -13.95 20.87
C SER A 80 22.22 -13.30 20.15
N ALA A 81 23.07 -12.59 20.90
CA ALA A 81 24.28 -11.99 20.33
C ALA A 81 25.20 -13.04 19.68
N ALA A 82 25.25 -14.26 20.24
CA ALA A 82 26.03 -15.36 19.68
C ALA A 82 25.50 -15.84 18.32
N GLU A 83 24.18 -15.86 18.12
CA GLU A 83 23.56 -16.20 16.83
C GLU A 83 23.87 -15.13 15.77
N ILE A 84 23.71 -13.84 16.14
CA ILE A 84 24.06 -12.70 15.28
C ILE A 84 25.52 -12.79 14.85
N GLU A 85 26.42 -13.03 15.81
CA GLU A 85 27.85 -13.14 15.53
C GLU A 85 28.17 -14.33 14.63
N ALA A 86 27.56 -15.49 14.87
CA ALA A 86 27.76 -16.68 14.06
C ALA A 86 27.31 -16.48 12.61
N ILE A 87 26.11 -15.91 12.39
CA ILE A 87 25.58 -15.60 11.06
C ILE A 87 26.46 -14.55 10.38
N GLY A 88 26.84 -13.48 11.09
CA GLY A 88 27.69 -12.42 10.56
C GLY A 88 29.05 -12.94 10.09
N ARG A 89 29.70 -13.79 10.90
CA ARG A 89 30.97 -14.46 10.52
C ARG A 89 30.80 -15.34 9.29
N ALA A 90 29.72 -16.12 9.20
CA ALA A 90 29.44 -16.97 8.05
C ALA A 90 29.22 -16.14 6.77
N ALA A 91 28.47 -15.04 6.86
CA ALA A 91 28.26 -14.12 5.74
C ALA A 91 29.56 -13.48 5.25
N ILE A 92 30.43 -13.02 6.16
CA ILE A 92 31.75 -12.46 5.81
C ILE A 92 32.61 -13.50 5.10
N GLN A 93 32.60 -14.75 5.58
CA GLN A 93 33.33 -15.84 4.94
C GLN A 93 32.82 -16.13 3.52
N GLU A 94 31.50 -16.16 3.34
CA GLU A 94 30.85 -16.41 2.06
C GLU A 94 31.13 -15.29 1.05
N TYR A 95 31.07 -14.04 1.49
CA TYR A 95 31.23 -12.88 0.61
C TYR A 95 32.69 -12.60 0.22
N GLY A 96 33.66 -13.16 0.95
CA GLY A 96 35.08 -13.11 0.61
C GLY A 96 35.61 -11.67 0.50
N GLN A 97 36.25 -11.36 -0.63
CA GLN A 97 36.87 -10.06 -0.93
C GLN A 97 35.99 -9.15 -1.81
N ASP A 98 34.69 -9.45 -1.99
CA ASP A 98 33.82 -8.64 -2.87
C ASP A 98 33.65 -7.22 -2.28
N LEU A 99 34.25 -6.23 -2.97
CA LEU A 99 34.22 -4.82 -2.62
C LEU A 99 32.79 -4.26 -2.46
N ARG A 100 31.80 -4.86 -3.13
CA ARG A 100 30.37 -4.46 -3.03
C ARG A 100 29.71 -4.93 -1.73
N LYS A 101 30.35 -5.85 -1.01
CA LYS A 101 29.86 -6.50 0.22
C LYS A 101 30.70 -6.11 1.45
N GLN A 102 31.58 -5.12 1.33
CA GLN A 102 32.51 -4.70 2.39
C GLN A 102 31.87 -3.95 3.56
N ASN A 103 30.63 -3.46 3.42
CA ASN A 103 29.89 -2.84 4.52
C ASN A 103 29.24 -3.86 5.46
N TYR A 104 29.51 -5.17 5.30
CA TYR A 104 29.13 -6.20 6.28
C TYR A 104 30.02 -6.07 7.52
N GLY A 105 29.68 -5.11 8.38
CA GLY A 105 30.30 -4.92 9.68
C GLY A 105 29.49 -5.57 10.77
N LEU A 106 30.14 -6.32 11.67
CA LEU A 106 29.60 -6.61 13.01
C LEU A 106 29.63 -5.30 13.79
N HIS A 107 28.75 -4.36 13.43
CA HIS A 107 28.57 -3.17 14.23
C HIS A 107 27.73 -3.56 15.43
N ALA A 108 28.19 -3.18 16.63
CA ALA A 108 27.42 -3.27 17.85
C ALA A 108 26.26 -2.24 17.82
N ARG A 109 25.38 -2.35 16.82
CA ARG A 109 24.24 -1.47 16.62
C ARG A 109 22.97 -2.17 17.11
N SER A 110 22.15 -1.38 17.79
CA SER A 110 20.75 -1.70 18.03
C SER A 110 20.01 -1.68 16.70
N PHE A 111 19.17 -2.68 16.44
CA PHE A 111 18.22 -2.64 15.34
C PHE A 111 17.24 -1.47 15.56
N ASP A 112 16.99 -0.68 14.52
CA ASP A 112 16.02 0.41 14.54
C ASP A 112 14.84 0.19 13.57
N ILE A 113 13.88 1.12 13.57
CA ILE A 113 12.71 1.08 12.68
C ILE A 113 13.10 1.11 11.19
N SER A 114 14.25 1.70 10.84
CA SER A 114 14.75 1.77 9.47
C SER A 114 15.36 0.45 9.03
N ASP A 115 16.13 -0.22 9.89
CA ASP A 115 16.62 -1.58 9.65
C ASP A 115 15.44 -2.54 9.43
N TYR A 116 14.40 -2.39 10.26
CA TYR A 116 13.18 -3.17 10.13
C TYR A 116 12.44 -2.93 8.82
N TYR A 117 12.25 -1.67 8.42
CA TYR A 117 11.63 -1.35 7.13
C TYR A 117 12.46 -1.86 5.94
N HIS A 118 13.79 -1.79 6.03
CA HIS A 118 14.66 -2.40 5.03
C HIS A 118 14.48 -3.91 4.97
N ALA A 119 14.39 -4.59 6.12
CA ALA A 119 14.09 -6.03 6.18
C ALA A 119 12.73 -6.34 5.55
N TRP A 120 11.70 -5.57 5.87
CA TRP A 120 10.37 -5.66 5.28
C TRP A 120 10.43 -5.54 3.76
N SER A 121 11.26 -4.64 3.23
CA SER A 121 11.43 -4.46 1.79
C SER A 121 12.02 -5.67 1.07
N LEU A 122 12.73 -6.56 1.78
CA LEU A 122 13.32 -7.79 1.25
C LEU A 122 12.30 -8.94 1.13
N ARG A 123 11.11 -8.84 1.73
CA ARG A 123 10.09 -9.90 1.73
C ARG A 123 9.47 -10.17 0.34
N GLY A 124 9.81 -9.36 -0.66
CA GLY A 124 9.47 -9.62 -2.06
C GLY A 124 10.35 -10.66 -2.73
N ASP A 125 11.49 -11.01 -2.13
CA ASP A 125 12.36 -12.09 -2.57
C ASP A 125 11.87 -13.44 -2.02
N HIS A 126 12.23 -14.52 -2.72
CA HIS A 126 12.00 -15.86 -2.23
C HIS A 126 12.80 -16.10 -0.94
N PRO A 127 12.17 -16.59 0.15
CA PRO A 127 12.80 -16.65 1.47
C PRO A 127 14.02 -17.58 1.54
N VAL A 128 14.17 -18.54 0.60
CA VAL A 128 15.33 -19.44 0.52
C VAL A 128 16.65 -18.67 0.35
N LEU A 129 16.59 -17.50 -0.28
CA LEU A 129 17.76 -16.64 -0.51
C LEU A 129 18.35 -16.13 0.82
N TYR A 130 17.61 -16.22 1.93
CA TYR A 130 18.01 -15.78 3.25
C TYR A 130 18.08 -16.91 4.28
N GLN A 131 17.99 -18.18 3.86
CA GLN A 131 17.89 -19.32 4.77
C GLN A 131 19.09 -19.47 5.74
N ASN A 132 20.23 -18.86 5.40
CA ASN A 132 21.44 -18.85 6.23
C ASN A 132 21.60 -17.56 7.06
N GLY A 133 20.60 -16.67 7.06
CA GLY A 133 20.66 -15.39 7.78
C GLY A 133 21.29 -14.23 6.98
N TYR A 134 21.67 -14.46 5.73
CA TYR A 134 22.22 -13.48 4.80
C TYR A 134 21.81 -13.83 3.36
N TYR A 135 21.83 -12.83 2.47
CA TYR A 135 21.45 -13.02 1.08
C TYR A 135 22.46 -13.90 0.31
N HIS A 136 21.99 -14.99 -0.26
CA HIS A 136 22.79 -15.89 -1.08
C HIS A 136 21.99 -16.35 -2.30
N THR A 137 22.65 -16.35 -3.46
CA THR A 137 22.12 -16.82 -4.75
C THR A 137 23.20 -17.67 -5.41
N ASP A 138 22.81 -18.83 -5.95
CA ASP A 138 23.70 -19.74 -6.68
C ASP A 138 23.25 -19.90 -8.14
N PHE A 139 24.01 -20.66 -8.94
CA PHE A 139 23.69 -20.91 -10.36
C PHE A 139 22.37 -21.67 -10.59
N ARG A 140 21.75 -22.21 -9.53
CA ARG A 140 20.48 -22.95 -9.60
C ARG A 140 19.29 -22.11 -9.17
N THR A 141 19.50 -20.94 -8.54
CA THR A 141 18.40 -20.03 -8.22
C THR A 141 17.79 -19.48 -9.49
N GLU A 142 16.48 -19.70 -9.65
CA GLU A 142 15.73 -19.20 -10.79
C GLU A 142 15.61 -17.67 -10.72
N GLU A 143 15.60 -17.00 -11.86
CA GLU A 143 15.67 -15.53 -11.94
C GLU A 143 14.56 -14.82 -11.17
N TYR A 144 13.38 -15.46 -11.04
CA TYR A 144 12.23 -14.93 -10.32
C TYR A 144 12.30 -15.11 -8.79
N PHE A 145 13.35 -15.73 -8.25
CA PHE A 145 13.53 -15.80 -6.80
C PHE A 145 13.91 -14.44 -6.23
N THR A 146 14.60 -13.60 -7.00
CA THR A 146 14.96 -12.25 -6.57
C THR A 146 14.04 -11.25 -7.24
N ASN A 147 13.38 -10.42 -6.45
CA ASN A 147 12.67 -9.26 -6.95
C ASN A 147 13.66 -8.21 -7.46
N GLN A 148 13.90 -8.21 -8.77
CA GLN A 148 14.83 -7.29 -9.42
C GLN A 148 14.35 -5.83 -9.42
N SER A 149 13.06 -5.58 -9.17
CA SER A 149 12.47 -4.24 -9.21
C SER A 149 12.38 -3.58 -7.84
N TYR A 150 12.38 -4.35 -6.75
CA TYR A 150 12.22 -3.85 -5.39
C TYR A 150 12.96 -4.73 -4.36
N PRO A 151 13.63 -4.13 -3.34
CA PRO A 151 13.86 -2.69 -3.19
C PRO A 151 14.73 -2.12 -4.32
N HIS A 152 14.54 -0.83 -4.61
CA HIS A 152 15.26 -0.14 -5.69
C HIS A 152 16.78 -0.15 -5.50
N ASP A 153 17.23 -0.09 -4.25
CA ASP A 153 18.64 -0.27 -3.91
C ASP A 153 18.92 -1.75 -3.63
N PHE A 154 19.56 -2.41 -4.60
CA PHE A 154 19.95 -3.81 -4.48
C PHE A 154 20.96 -4.04 -3.35
N ALA A 155 21.74 -3.03 -2.97
CA ALA A 155 22.76 -3.14 -1.92
C ALA A 155 22.16 -3.47 -0.53
N ARG A 156 20.86 -3.21 -0.33
CA ARG A 156 20.14 -3.58 0.91
C ARG A 156 20.19 -5.08 1.21
N ARG A 157 20.31 -5.92 0.18
CA ARG A 157 20.48 -7.38 0.31
C ARG A 157 21.84 -7.76 0.92
N TYR A 158 22.78 -6.82 0.94
CA TYR A 158 24.09 -6.97 1.55
C TYR A 158 24.24 -6.12 2.82
N MET A 159 23.13 -5.85 3.52
CA MET A 159 23.14 -5.31 4.88
C MET A 159 22.80 -6.42 5.88
N LEU A 160 23.59 -6.56 6.94
CA LEU A 160 23.44 -7.65 7.91
C LEU A 160 22.12 -7.55 8.66
N GLU A 161 21.81 -6.38 9.21
CA GLU A 161 20.65 -6.16 10.08
C GLU A 161 19.32 -6.44 9.35
N PRO A 162 19.06 -5.90 8.14
CA PRO A 162 17.89 -6.25 7.36
C PRO A 162 17.79 -7.74 7.00
N CYS A 163 18.91 -8.39 6.67
CA CYS A 163 18.93 -9.81 6.36
C CYS A 163 18.58 -10.69 7.56
N LEU A 164 19.14 -10.37 8.73
CA LEU A 164 18.84 -11.07 9.98
C LEU A 164 17.37 -10.96 10.35
N LEU A 165 16.80 -9.75 10.28
CA LEU A 165 15.38 -9.52 10.56
C LEU A 165 14.48 -10.28 9.57
N ASN A 166 14.82 -10.28 8.28
CA ASN A 166 14.08 -11.04 7.27
C ASN A 166 14.19 -12.56 7.49
N TYR A 167 15.38 -13.05 7.83
CA TYR A 167 15.60 -14.45 8.20
C TYR A 167 14.76 -14.85 9.42
N TRP A 168 14.76 -14.07 10.48
CA TRP A 168 13.98 -14.38 11.67
C TRP A 168 12.48 -14.33 11.43
N TYR A 169 12.00 -13.38 10.62
CA TYR A 169 10.61 -13.34 10.17
C TYR A 169 10.19 -14.66 9.49
N HIS A 170 11.04 -15.22 8.61
CA HIS A 170 10.73 -16.44 7.85
C HIS A 170 11.02 -17.74 8.60
N TYR A 171 12.03 -17.79 9.48
CA TYR A 171 12.56 -19.05 10.00
C TYR A 171 12.53 -19.18 11.54
N ASN A 172 12.37 -18.09 12.30
CA ASN A 172 12.32 -18.17 13.76
C ASN A 172 10.88 -18.40 14.26
N ALA A 173 10.62 -19.61 14.78
CA ALA A 173 9.29 -19.99 15.26
C ALA A 173 8.80 -19.17 16.47
N LYS A 174 9.70 -18.64 17.31
CA LYS A 174 9.32 -17.78 18.45
C LYS A 174 8.90 -16.40 17.95
N VAL A 175 9.65 -15.83 17.00
CA VAL A 175 9.32 -14.56 16.33
C VAL A 175 7.94 -14.64 15.68
N LYS A 176 7.68 -15.69 14.89
CA LYS A 176 6.35 -15.92 14.29
C LYS A 176 5.23 -16.02 15.32
N ARG A 177 5.46 -16.76 16.40
CA ARG A 177 4.47 -16.92 17.47
C ARG A 177 4.17 -15.60 18.17
N SER A 178 5.21 -14.85 18.55
CA SER A 178 5.06 -13.54 19.20
C SER A 178 4.42 -12.51 18.27
N GLY A 179 4.80 -12.49 16.99
CA GLY A 179 4.20 -11.63 15.97
C GLY A 179 2.73 -11.95 15.71
N SER A 180 2.33 -13.23 15.75
CA SER A 180 0.95 -13.67 15.50
C SER A 180 -0.06 -13.33 16.60
N ARG A 181 0.41 -12.86 17.77
CA ARG A 181 -0.46 -12.48 18.89
C ARG A 181 -1.37 -11.33 18.45
N ARG A 182 -2.66 -11.42 18.77
CA ARG A 182 -3.61 -10.34 18.50
C ARG A 182 -3.54 -9.27 19.58
N ILE A 183 -3.57 -8.02 19.15
CA ILE A 183 -3.63 -6.83 19.99
C ILE A 183 -4.72 -5.90 19.50
N THR A 184 -5.22 -5.07 20.40
CA THR A 184 -6.08 -3.94 20.07
C THR A 184 -5.35 -2.69 20.52
N VAL A 185 -5.16 -1.74 19.61
CA VAL A 185 -4.48 -0.48 19.88
C VAL A 185 -5.44 0.68 19.60
N THR A 186 -5.32 1.72 20.42
CA THR A 186 -6.00 2.99 20.19
C THR A 186 -5.14 3.85 19.28
N VAL A 187 -5.73 4.39 18.24
CA VAL A 187 -5.08 5.20 17.23
C VAL A 187 -5.21 6.68 17.59
N SER A 188 -4.10 7.41 17.56
CA SER A 188 -4.10 8.83 17.89
C SER A 188 -4.63 9.69 16.73
N PRO A 189 -5.14 10.91 17.00
CA PRO A 189 -5.52 11.85 15.94
C PRO A 189 -4.38 12.15 14.96
N GLU A 190 -3.14 12.27 15.45
CA GLU A 190 -1.95 12.52 14.62
C GLU A 190 -1.74 11.36 13.63
N TYR A 191 -1.93 10.11 14.06
CA TYR A 191 -1.85 8.94 13.18
C TYR A 191 -2.91 9.01 12.06
N VAL A 192 -4.15 9.37 12.40
CA VAL A 192 -5.24 9.52 11.42
C VAL A 192 -4.89 10.60 10.39
N GLN A 193 -4.37 11.75 10.84
CA GLN A 193 -3.92 12.82 9.93
C GLN A 193 -2.77 12.38 9.03
N GLY A 194 -1.78 11.65 9.57
CA GLY A 194 -0.68 11.10 8.78
C GLY A 194 -1.14 10.12 7.71
N VAL A 195 -2.06 9.20 8.05
CA VAL A 195 -2.66 8.27 7.08
C VAL A 195 -3.41 9.05 5.99
N LYS A 196 -4.20 10.06 6.36
CA LYS A 196 -4.92 10.91 5.40
C LYS A 196 -3.97 11.64 4.45
N ALA A 197 -2.87 12.21 4.96
CA ALA A 197 -1.88 12.90 4.16
C ALA A 197 -1.14 11.93 3.20
N VAL A 198 -0.74 10.76 3.69
CA VAL A 198 -0.09 9.72 2.87
C VAL A 198 -1.04 9.17 1.82
N GLN A 199 -2.31 8.90 2.15
CA GLN A 199 -3.33 8.45 1.20
C GLN A 199 -3.49 9.48 0.07
N ARG A 200 -3.58 10.77 0.40
CA ARG A 200 -3.65 11.85 -0.60
C ARG A 200 -2.41 11.84 -1.51
N ALA A 201 -1.21 11.80 -0.94
CA ALA A 201 0.03 11.75 -1.72
C ALA A 201 0.10 10.51 -2.64
N MET A 202 -0.36 9.36 -2.15
CA MET A 202 -0.45 8.13 -2.94
C MET A 202 -1.40 8.28 -4.13
N CYS A 203 -2.55 8.93 -3.98
CA CYS A 203 -3.45 9.22 -5.11
C CYS A 203 -2.74 10.04 -6.19
N PHE A 204 -2.00 11.09 -5.82
CA PHE A 204 -1.22 11.87 -6.80
C PHE A 204 -0.09 11.04 -7.45
N GLU A 205 0.59 10.17 -6.70
CA GLU A 205 1.60 9.26 -7.28
C GLU A 205 0.97 8.29 -8.30
N VAL A 206 -0.20 7.71 -7.99
CA VAL A 206 -0.94 6.81 -8.90
C VAL A 206 -1.37 7.56 -10.16
N ALA A 207 -1.91 8.78 -10.01
CA ALA A 207 -2.29 9.64 -11.13
C ALA A 207 -1.08 9.94 -12.04
N GLN A 208 0.04 10.37 -11.45
CA GLN A 208 1.25 10.73 -12.19
C GLN A 208 1.85 9.54 -12.95
N ARG A 209 1.77 8.33 -12.38
CA ARG A 209 2.20 7.10 -13.05
C ARG A 209 1.27 6.70 -14.18
N GLY A 210 0.08 7.28 -14.28
CA GLY A 210 -0.94 6.90 -15.26
C GLY A 210 -1.43 5.46 -15.04
N ILE A 211 -1.54 5.05 -13.78
CA ILE A 211 -2.13 3.77 -13.38
C ILE A 211 -3.64 3.98 -13.31
N PHE A 212 -4.38 3.05 -13.91
CA PHE A 212 -5.82 3.09 -13.95
C PHE A 212 -6.43 2.40 -12.72
N ILE A 213 -7.57 2.90 -12.25
CA ILE A 213 -8.37 2.27 -11.21
C ILE A 213 -9.67 1.75 -11.83
N GLU A 214 -9.84 0.43 -11.77
CA GLU A 214 -11.07 -0.25 -12.18
C GLU A 214 -12.04 -0.23 -11.01
N THR A 215 -13.13 0.53 -11.14
CA THR A 215 -14.14 0.65 -10.08
C THR A 215 -15.39 -0.14 -10.41
N ASN A 216 -15.92 -0.80 -9.38
CA ASN A 216 -17.04 -1.71 -9.48
C ASN A 216 -18.12 -1.27 -8.49
N PRO A 217 -18.96 -0.29 -8.81
CA PRO A 217 -19.75 0.44 -7.80
C PRO A 217 -20.62 -0.44 -6.90
N SER A 218 -21.41 -1.34 -7.46
CA SER A 218 -22.26 -2.26 -6.67
C SER A 218 -21.42 -3.18 -5.79
N SER A 219 -20.37 -3.80 -6.34
CA SER A 219 -19.44 -4.66 -5.60
C SER A 219 -18.78 -3.88 -4.46
N ASN A 220 -18.25 -2.69 -4.75
CA ASN A 220 -17.60 -1.80 -3.81
C ASN A 220 -18.52 -1.44 -2.63
N VAL A 221 -19.76 -1.03 -2.91
CA VAL A 221 -20.76 -0.74 -1.88
C VAL A 221 -21.06 -1.98 -1.03
N LEU A 222 -21.19 -3.14 -1.66
CA LEU A 222 -21.55 -4.41 -1.02
C LEU A 222 -20.42 -5.12 -0.30
N ILE A 223 -19.16 -4.76 -0.50
CA ILE A 223 -18.01 -5.33 0.25
C ILE A 223 -17.33 -4.32 1.19
N SER A 224 -17.51 -3.01 0.97
CA SER A 224 -16.87 -1.96 1.76
C SER A 224 -17.64 -1.57 3.03
N THR A 225 -16.99 -0.81 3.90
CA THR A 225 -17.56 -0.31 5.17
C THR A 225 -18.58 0.81 4.98
N PHE A 226 -18.55 1.55 3.86
CA PHE A 226 -19.41 2.73 3.69
C PHE A 226 -20.84 2.41 3.21
N ARG A 227 -21.08 1.24 2.60
CA ARG A 227 -22.41 0.66 2.29
C ARG A 227 -23.42 1.57 1.55
N ARG A 228 -22.97 2.65 0.91
CA ARG A 228 -23.81 3.67 0.24
C ARG A 228 -23.13 4.23 -1.01
N TYR A 229 -23.86 4.47 -2.08
CA TYR A 229 -23.29 4.97 -3.34
C TYR A 229 -22.80 6.41 -3.22
N GLU A 230 -23.43 7.24 -2.38
CA GLU A 230 -23.00 8.63 -2.12
C GLU A 230 -21.58 8.71 -1.51
N LYS A 231 -21.16 7.65 -0.81
CA LYS A 231 -19.81 7.54 -0.23
C LYS A 231 -18.83 6.83 -1.15
N HIS A 232 -19.22 6.50 -2.39
CA HIS A 232 -18.33 5.85 -3.33
C HIS A 232 -17.21 6.81 -3.73
N PRO A 233 -15.93 6.41 -3.70
CA PRO A 233 -14.78 7.31 -3.85
C PRO A 233 -14.56 7.85 -5.26
N LEU A 234 -15.45 7.57 -6.22
CA LEU A 234 -15.23 7.92 -7.63
C LEU A 234 -15.13 9.43 -7.84
N SER A 235 -15.98 10.20 -7.17
CA SER A 235 -15.95 11.67 -7.21
C SER A 235 -14.74 12.25 -6.45
N ILE A 236 -14.15 11.52 -5.51
CA ILE A 236 -12.92 11.92 -4.81
C ILE A 236 -11.70 11.68 -5.71
N TRP A 237 -11.71 10.58 -6.45
CA TRP A 237 -10.64 10.19 -7.37
C TRP A 237 -10.61 11.00 -8.64
N TYR A 238 -11.78 11.38 -9.17
CA TYR A 238 -11.92 12.15 -10.38
C TYR A 238 -13.19 13.01 -10.29
N ASN A 239 -13.07 14.34 -10.23
CA ASN A 239 -14.22 15.27 -10.18
C ASN A 239 -14.27 16.25 -11.37
N LYS A 240 -13.44 16.04 -12.39
CA LYS A 240 -13.41 16.91 -13.57
C LYS A 240 -14.66 16.70 -14.41
N GLY A 241 -15.35 17.81 -14.71
CA GLY A 241 -16.69 17.81 -15.33
C GLY A 241 -17.82 17.80 -14.31
N LEU A 242 -17.58 17.29 -13.09
CA LEU A 242 -18.57 17.27 -12.01
C LEU A 242 -18.68 18.63 -11.29
N THR A 243 -17.56 19.35 -11.15
CA THR A 243 -17.49 20.69 -10.57
C THR A 243 -16.69 21.66 -11.44
N HIS A 244 -16.93 22.96 -11.25
CA HIS A 244 -16.14 24.07 -11.84
C HIS A 244 -15.31 24.83 -10.78
N ASP A 245 -15.38 24.39 -9.52
CA ASP A 245 -14.55 24.95 -8.45
C ASP A 245 -13.09 24.57 -8.68
N HIS A 246 -12.26 25.60 -8.90
CA HIS A 246 -10.84 25.41 -9.18
C HIS A 246 -10.07 24.79 -8.01
N ASP A 247 -10.43 25.12 -6.78
CA ASP A 247 -9.75 24.57 -5.60
C ASP A 247 -10.11 23.09 -5.45
N ALA A 248 -11.39 22.74 -5.59
CA ALA A 248 -11.84 21.35 -5.56
C ALA A 248 -11.19 20.47 -6.66
N LEU A 249 -10.96 21.03 -7.85
CA LEU A 249 -10.27 20.35 -8.95
C LEU A 249 -8.77 20.17 -8.64
N ASN A 250 -8.11 21.18 -8.06
CA ASN A 250 -6.69 21.12 -7.71
C ASN A 250 -6.42 20.15 -6.55
N GLU A 251 -7.40 19.95 -5.67
CA GLU A 251 -7.29 18.99 -4.57
C GLU A 251 -7.52 17.54 -4.99
N CYS A 252 -8.21 17.32 -6.12
CA CYS A 252 -8.43 16.00 -6.69
C CYS A 252 -7.21 15.54 -7.49
N ALA A 253 -6.77 14.30 -7.27
CA ALA A 253 -5.64 13.73 -8.02
C ALA A 253 -5.96 13.51 -9.51
N GLN A 254 -7.24 13.56 -9.90
CA GLN A 254 -7.71 13.29 -11.26
C GLN A 254 -7.22 11.92 -11.78
N LEU A 255 -7.43 10.90 -10.97
CA LEU A 255 -7.10 9.51 -11.30
C LEU A 255 -7.82 9.07 -12.57
N HIS A 256 -7.15 8.25 -13.36
CA HIS A 256 -7.80 7.57 -14.46
C HIS A 256 -8.67 6.42 -13.91
N VAL A 257 -9.97 6.50 -14.13
CA VAL A 257 -10.94 5.57 -13.54
C VAL A 257 -11.84 4.94 -14.60
N SER A 258 -12.39 3.76 -14.32
CA SER A 258 -13.47 3.13 -15.10
C SER A 258 -14.59 2.64 -14.19
N ILE A 259 -15.79 2.49 -14.74
CA ILE A 259 -16.94 1.87 -14.09
C ILE A 259 -17.17 0.51 -14.76
N ASN A 260 -17.19 -0.57 -13.97
CA ASN A 260 -17.37 -1.94 -14.44
C ASN A 260 -18.36 -2.68 -13.51
N THR A 261 -18.80 -3.85 -13.95
CA THR A 261 -19.83 -4.64 -13.26
C THR A 261 -19.29 -5.64 -12.24
N ASP A 262 -17.99 -5.94 -12.30
CA ASP A 262 -17.38 -7.08 -11.57
C ASP A 262 -18.12 -8.38 -11.95
N ASP A 263 -18.89 -8.94 -11.03
CA ASP A 263 -19.73 -10.12 -11.25
C ASP A 263 -21.22 -9.75 -11.39
N MET A 264 -21.69 -9.56 -12.63
CA MET A 264 -23.11 -9.23 -12.93
C MET A 264 -24.11 -10.17 -12.24
N GLY A 265 -23.81 -11.47 -12.20
CA GLY A 265 -24.70 -12.47 -11.60
C GLY A 265 -24.76 -12.41 -10.07
N THR A 266 -23.64 -12.09 -9.42
CA THR A 266 -23.55 -12.00 -7.95
C THR A 266 -24.24 -10.73 -7.44
N PHE A 267 -24.05 -9.62 -8.15
CA PHE A 267 -24.55 -8.30 -7.74
C PHE A 267 -25.88 -7.91 -8.37
N PHE A 268 -26.47 -8.80 -9.20
CA PHE A 268 -27.75 -8.59 -9.89
C PHE A 268 -27.80 -7.23 -10.61
N THR A 269 -26.72 -6.90 -11.30
CA THR A 269 -26.49 -5.59 -11.91
C THR A 269 -26.08 -5.73 -13.38
N ASN A 270 -26.03 -4.61 -14.08
CA ASN A 270 -25.47 -4.49 -15.42
C ASN A 270 -24.74 -3.15 -15.54
N LEU A 271 -23.99 -2.94 -16.62
CA LEU A 271 -23.17 -1.74 -16.76
C LEU A 271 -24.01 -0.45 -16.72
N GLU A 272 -25.19 -0.44 -17.34
CA GLU A 272 -26.09 0.72 -17.33
C GLU A 272 -26.52 1.09 -15.91
N ASN A 273 -26.83 0.08 -15.08
CA ASN A 273 -27.20 0.26 -13.68
C ASN A 273 -26.04 0.81 -12.85
N GLU A 274 -24.80 0.36 -13.06
CA GLU A 274 -23.62 0.90 -12.35
C GLU A 274 -23.49 2.42 -12.58
N TYR A 275 -23.64 2.86 -13.83
CA TYR A 275 -23.66 4.28 -14.17
C TYR A 275 -24.87 5.00 -13.56
N ALA A 276 -26.06 4.40 -13.64
CA ALA A 276 -27.29 4.99 -13.12
C ALA A 276 -27.26 5.17 -11.60
N PHE A 277 -26.71 4.21 -10.84
CA PHE A 277 -26.58 4.30 -9.39
C PHE A 277 -25.65 5.45 -8.99
N LEU A 278 -24.52 5.60 -9.66
CA LEU A 278 -23.61 6.71 -9.42
C LEU A 278 -24.21 8.06 -9.84
N ALA A 279 -24.89 8.12 -10.99
CA ALA A 279 -25.59 9.32 -11.43
C ALA A 279 -26.60 9.77 -10.35
N ARG A 280 -27.42 8.82 -9.88
CA ARG A 280 -28.43 9.09 -8.87
C ARG A 280 -27.83 9.57 -7.55
N ALA A 281 -26.72 8.95 -7.12
CA ALA A 281 -26.01 9.38 -5.92
C ALA A 281 -25.49 10.82 -6.03
N GLN A 282 -25.02 11.25 -7.21
CA GLN A 282 -24.58 12.64 -7.43
C GLN A 282 -25.76 13.62 -7.52
N GLU A 283 -26.91 13.23 -8.07
CA GLU A 283 -28.12 14.06 -8.08
C GLU A 283 -28.64 14.37 -6.66
N GLU A 284 -28.51 13.39 -5.77
CA GLU A 284 -28.95 13.52 -4.37
C GLU A 284 -27.93 14.24 -3.48
N ALA A 285 -26.71 14.50 -3.99
CA ALA A 285 -25.67 15.21 -3.28
C ALA A 285 -26.06 16.69 -3.08
N LYS A 286 -26.15 17.12 -1.82
CA LYS A 286 -26.62 18.46 -1.42
C LYS A 286 -25.62 19.15 -0.51
N SER A 287 -25.54 20.47 -0.61
CA SER A 287 -24.85 21.32 0.36
C SER A 287 -25.57 21.31 1.71
N GLU A 288 -24.93 21.87 2.74
CA GLU A 288 -25.54 22.05 4.07
C GLU A 288 -26.85 22.84 4.00
N ASP A 289 -26.95 23.80 3.07
CA ASP A 289 -28.17 24.59 2.82
C ASP A 289 -29.25 23.83 2.03
N GLY A 290 -29.04 22.55 1.71
CA GLY A 290 -29.98 21.70 0.99
C GLY A 290 -30.06 21.92 -0.53
N LYS A 291 -29.15 22.72 -1.09
CA LYS A 291 -29.05 22.94 -2.55
C LYS A 291 -28.28 21.80 -3.20
N SER A 292 -28.69 21.38 -4.40
CA SER A 292 -27.94 20.39 -5.18
C SER A 292 -26.51 20.87 -5.44
N LEU A 293 -25.52 20.01 -5.20
CA LEU A 293 -24.10 20.32 -5.43
C LEU A 293 -23.76 20.35 -6.91
N TYR A 294 -24.41 19.48 -7.70
CA TYR A 294 -24.09 19.29 -9.11
C TYR A 294 -25.33 19.46 -9.98
N SER A 295 -25.14 20.03 -11.17
CA SER A 295 -26.18 20.03 -12.20
C SER A 295 -26.20 18.70 -12.94
N ILE A 296 -27.35 18.34 -13.52
CA ILE A 296 -27.47 17.13 -14.35
C ILE A 296 -26.47 17.17 -15.52
N SER A 297 -26.22 18.35 -16.11
CA SER A 297 -25.23 18.50 -17.19
C SER A 297 -23.83 18.08 -16.73
N ASN A 298 -23.41 18.55 -15.55
CA ASN A 298 -22.11 18.21 -14.98
C ASN A 298 -21.98 16.72 -14.67
N ILE A 299 -23.03 16.10 -14.13
CA ILE A 299 -23.06 14.66 -13.84
C ILE A 299 -22.90 13.85 -15.14
N LEU A 300 -23.62 14.21 -16.20
CA LEU A 300 -23.53 13.52 -17.48
C LEU A 300 -22.16 13.71 -18.17
N GLU A 301 -21.60 14.92 -18.13
CA GLU A 301 -20.25 15.20 -18.63
C GLU A 301 -19.18 14.39 -17.89
N TRP A 302 -19.29 14.32 -16.56
CA TRP A 302 -18.39 13.54 -15.72
C TRP A 302 -18.45 12.04 -16.03
N LEU A 303 -19.66 11.47 -16.12
CA LEU A 303 -19.86 10.06 -16.46
C LEU A 303 -19.39 9.73 -17.88
N ASP A 304 -19.61 10.62 -18.85
CA ASP A 304 -19.13 10.41 -20.22
C ASP A 304 -17.60 10.43 -20.29
N ALA A 305 -16.94 11.32 -19.54
CA ALA A 305 -15.49 11.32 -19.41
C ALA A 305 -14.96 10.00 -18.84
N ILE A 306 -15.62 9.45 -17.81
CA ILE A 306 -15.27 8.15 -17.23
C ILE A 306 -15.51 7.01 -18.22
N ARG A 307 -16.59 7.06 -19.00
CA ARG A 307 -16.86 6.09 -20.09
C ARG A 307 -15.75 6.12 -21.14
N ILE A 308 -15.27 7.30 -21.53
CA ILE A 308 -14.15 7.43 -22.47
C ILE A 308 -12.87 6.82 -21.86
N MET A 309 -12.52 7.16 -20.62
CA MET A 309 -11.36 6.58 -19.92
C MET A 309 -11.47 5.05 -19.78
N GLY A 310 -12.67 4.52 -19.53
CA GLY A 310 -12.91 3.07 -19.46
C GLY A 310 -12.67 2.38 -20.80
N ASN A 311 -13.12 2.97 -21.91
CA ASN A 311 -12.85 2.42 -23.24
C ASN A 311 -11.35 2.44 -23.59
N GLU A 312 -10.60 3.42 -23.09
CA GLU A 312 -9.15 3.52 -23.29
C GLU A 312 -8.36 2.42 -22.54
N GLN A 313 -8.95 1.84 -21.49
CA GLN A 313 -8.35 0.78 -20.66
C GLN A 313 -8.42 -0.61 -21.28
N GLY A 314 -9.23 -0.80 -22.33
CA GLY A 314 -9.36 -2.06 -23.04
C GLY A 314 -8.03 -2.48 -23.68
N PHE A 315 -7.68 -3.77 -23.56
CA PHE A 315 -6.54 -4.32 -24.27
C PHE A 315 -6.75 -4.18 -25.79
N LYS A 316 -5.78 -3.59 -26.49
CA LYS A 316 -5.82 -3.45 -27.94
C LYS A 316 -5.22 -4.70 -28.57
N ALA A 317 -5.52 -4.96 -29.84
CA ALA A 317 -5.01 -6.13 -30.56
C ALA A 317 -3.47 -6.27 -30.54
N LYS A 318 -2.76 -5.14 -30.43
CA LYS A 318 -1.29 -5.09 -30.28
C LYS A 318 -0.76 -5.45 -28.88
N ASP A 319 -1.65 -5.49 -27.88
CA ASP A 319 -1.34 -5.82 -26.50
C ASP A 319 -1.62 -7.31 -26.20
N LEU A 320 -2.17 -8.05 -27.18
CA LEU A 320 -2.36 -9.49 -27.14
C LEU A 320 -1.12 -10.18 -27.73
N PRO A 321 -0.62 -11.28 -27.13
CA PRO A 321 0.46 -12.06 -27.72
C PRO A 321 0.04 -12.56 -29.12
N GLU A 322 0.97 -12.50 -30.09
CA GLU A 322 0.73 -12.88 -31.51
C GLU A 322 0.23 -14.32 -31.69
N THR A 323 0.45 -15.16 -30.67
CA THR A 323 -0.06 -16.52 -30.60
C THR A 323 -0.90 -16.66 -29.34
N LEU A 324 -2.22 -16.70 -29.53
CA LEU A 324 -3.13 -17.30 -28.55
C LEU A 324 -3.04 -18.81 -28.77
N ASP A 325 -2.03 -19.45 -28.18
CA ASP A 325 -2.02 -20.90 -28.01
C ASP A 325 -3.02 -21.23 -26.90
N TRP A 326 -4.27 -21.54 -27.28
CA TRP A 326 -5.23 -22.25 -26.44
C TRP A 326 -5.52 -23.63 -27.01
#